data_AF-A0AAW7NK90-F1
#
_entry.id   AF-A0AAW7NK90-F1
#
_cell.length_a   1.000
_cell.length_b   1.000
_cell.length_c   1.000
_cell.angle_alpha   90.00
_cell.angle_beta   90.00
_cell.angle_gamma   90.00
#
_symmetry.space_group_name_H-M   'P 1'
#
loop_
_entity.id
_entity.type
_entity.pdbx_description
1 polymer ?
#
loop_
_entity_poly.entity_id
_entity_poly.type
_entity_poly.pdbx_seq_one_letter_code
_entity_poly.pdbx_strand_id
1 'polypeptide(L)' 'MAQFIKQVDLESGKIQYYDTQENESVESMNDFIVWCKSIDFDRGFKIEYSIVNGKGN' A
#
# COMPACT_ATOMS: atom_id res chain seq x y z
N MET A 1 5.08 -4.33 -15.98
CA MET A 1 4.83 -2.95 -15.50
C MET A 1 4.85 -3.04 -13.98
N ALA A 2 5.83 -2.43 -13.32
CA ALA A 2 5.98 -2.64 -11.88
C ALA A 2 4.79 -2.02 -11.13
N GLN A 3 4.17 -2.79 -10.24
CA GLN A 3 3.13 -2.31 -9.35
C GLN A 3 3.73 -2.19 -7.94
N PHE A 4 3.24 -1.23 -7.17
CA PHE A 4 3.68 -1.01 -5.80
C PHE A 4 2.53 -0.51 -4.96
N ILE A 5 2.62 -0.74 -3.66
CA ILE A 5 1.65 -0.25 -2.68
C ILE A 5 2.27 0.97 -2.00
N LYS A 6 1.60 2.11 -2.11
CA LYS A 6 1.95 3.34 -1.42
C LYS A 6 1.12 3.47 -0.16
N GLN A 7 1.80 3.64 0.96
CA GLN A 7 1.24 3.95 2.28
C GLN A 7 1.54 5.42 2.63
N VAL A 8 0.56 6.14 3.14
CA VAL A 8 0.68 7.52 3.61
C VAL A 8 0.15 7.63 5.03
N ASP A 9 1.01 8.05 5.95
CA ASP A 9 0.58 8.50 7.28
C ASP A 9 0.02 9.92 7.17
N LEU A 10 -1.27 10.08 7.46
CA LEU A 10 -1.98 11.36 7.35
C LEU A 10 -1.63 12.34 8.46
N GLU A 11 -1.03 11.88 9.56
CA GLU A 11 -0.64 12.75 10.68
C GLU A 11 0.77 13.30 10.47
N SER A 12 1.71 12.46 10.04
CA SER A 12 3.10 12.88 9.81
C SER A 12 3.41 13.27 8.36
N GLY A 13 2.54 12.92 7.41
CA GLY A 13 2.80 13.04 5.97
C GLY A 13 3.85 12.06 5.45
N LYS A 14 4.32 11.11 6.28
CA LYS A 14 5.33 10.13 5.91
C LYS A 14 4.77 9.17 4.85
N ILE A 15 5.56 8.94 3.81
CA ILE A 15 5.22 8.04 2.71
C ILE A 15 6.14 6.82 2.75
N GLN A 16 5.56 5.64 2.58
CA GLN A 16 6.27 4.38 2.42
C GLN A 16 5.77 3.64 1.17
N TYR A 17 6.68 2.95 0.49
CA TYR A 17 6.37 2.13 -0.68
C TYR A 17 6.73 0.68 -0.39
N TYR A 18 5.86 -0.23 -0.83
CA TYR A 18 6.08 -1.67 -0.81
C TYR A 18 6.12 -2.17 -2.25
N ASP A 19 7.24 -2.78 -2.62
CA ASP A 19 7.38 -3.45 -3.90
C ASP A 19 6.48 -4.69 -3.93
N THR A 20 5.89 -4.97 -5.09
CA THR A 20 5.17 -6.22 -5.33
C THR A 20 5.84 -7.02 -6.44
N GLN A 21 5.57 -8.32 -6.48
CA GLN A 21 6.13 -9.18 -7.52
C GLN A 21 5.57 -8.79 -8.90
N GLU A 22 6.33 -9.03 -9.98
CA GLU A 22 5.96 -8.63 -11.35
C GLU A 22 4.64 -9.23 -11.86
N ASN A 23 4.08 -10.23 -11.18
CA ASN A 23 2.83 -10.90 -11.53
C ASN A 23 1.81 -10.92 -10.38
N GLU A 24 1.98 -10.09 -9.35
CA GLU A 24 1.02 -10.03 -8.24
C GLU A 24 -0.32 -9.49 -8.75
N SER A 25 -1.42 -10.12 -8.37
CA SER A 25 -2.75 -9.66 -8.79
C SER A 25 -3.18 -8.44 -7.97
N VAL A 26 -3.97 -7.55 -8.58
CA VAL A 26 -4.59 -6.42 -7.87
C VAL A 26 -5.45 -6.89 -6.70
N GLU A 27 -6.06 -8.06 -6.81
CA GLU A 27 -6.83 -8.70 -5.73
C GLU A 27 -5.95 -9.04 -4.52
N SER A 28 -4.82 -9.72 -4.75
CA SER A 28 -3.84 -10.05 -3.71
C SER A 28 -3.24 -8.80 -3.04
N MET A 29 -2.96 -7.76 -3.84
CA MET A 29 -2.52 -6.46 -3.31
C MET A 29 -3.59 -5.80 -2.44
N ASN A 30 -4.87 -5.91 -2.80
CA ASN A 30 -5.98 -5.39 -1.99
C ASN A 30 -6.13 -6.18 -0.69
N ASP A 31 -6.01 -7.52 -0.72
CA ASP A 31 -6.06 -8.35 0.48
C ASP A 31 -4.95 -7.98 1.47
N PHE A 32 -3.73 -7.76 0.96
CA PHE A 32 -2.62 -7.25 1.77
C PHE A 32 -2.94 -5.87 2.37
N ILE A 33 -3.51 -4.94 1.59
CA ILE A 33 -3.92 -3.62 2.09
C ILE A 33 -4.97 -3.74 3.19
N VAL A 34 -5.97 -4.61 3.03
CA VAL A 34 -7.02 -4.84 4.04
C VAL A 34 -6.42 -5.37 5.33
N TRP A 35 -5.48 -6.32 5.24
CA TRP A 35 -4.76 -6.83 6.39
C TRP A 35 -3.95 -5.73 7.09
N CYS A 36 -3.17 -4.93 6.36
CA CYS A 36 -2.43 -3.80 6.93
C CYS A 36 -3.35 -2.80 7.64
N LYS A 37 -4.47 -2.43 7.01
CA LYS A 37 -5.47 -1.51 7.61
C LYS A 37 -6.04 -2.05 8.91
N SER A 38 -6.23 -3.35 9.05
CA SER A 38 -6.71 -3.95 10.31
C SER A 38 -5.72 -3.73 11.46
N ILE A 39 -4.42 -3.86 11.19
CA ILE A 39 -3.36 -3.68 12.19
C ILE A 39 -3.20 -2.21 12.56
N ASP A 40 -3.23 -1.31 11.57
CA ASP A 40 -3.06 0.12 11.80
C ASP A 40 -4.26 0.74 12.51
N PHE A 41 -5.48 0.27 12.21
CA PHE A 41 -6.69 0.68 12.91
C PHE A 41 -6.61 0.34 14.40
N ASP A 42 -6.18 -0.88 14.74
CA ASP A 42 -6.00 -1.31 16.14
C ASP A 42 -4.94 -0.47 16.88
N ARG A 43 -3.98 0.12 16.15
CA ARG A 43 -2.96 1.03 16.69
C ARG A 43 -3.39 2.51 16.73
N GLY A 44 -4.54 2.84 16.16
CA GLY A 44 -5.06 4.20 16.09
C GLY A 44 -4.37 5.09 15.04
N PHE A 45 -3.60 4.52 14.11
CA PHE A 45 -2.93 5.30 13.06
C PHE A 45 -3.91 5.70 11.95
N LYS A 46 -3.76 6.93 11.44
CA LYS A 46 -4.53 7.41 10.27
C LYS A 46 -3.69 7.20 9.01
N ILE A 47 -3.88 6.06 8.37
CA ILE A 47 -3.05 5.61 7.25
C ILE A 47 -3.92 5.44 6.01
N GLU A 48 -3.45 5.94 4.87
CA GLU A 48 -4.02 5.67 3.55
C GLU A 48 -3.14 4.74 2.73
N TYR A 49 -3.77 3.86 1.97
CA TYR A 49 -3.11 2.91 1.08
C TYR A 49 -3.62 3.08 -0.35
N SER A 50 -2.72 2.98 -1.33
CA SER A 50 -3.04 3.03 -2.75
C SER A 50 -2.13 2.13 -3.57
N ILE A 51 -2.69 1.51 -4.61
CA ILE A 51 -1.92 0.76 -5.60
C ILE A 51 -1.46 1.75 -6.67
N VAL A 52 -0.15 1.78 -6.93
CA VAL A 52 0.46 2.65 -7.93
C VAL A 52 1.10 1.80 -9.00
N ASN A 53 0.77 2.08 -10.26
CA ASN A 53 1.40 1.45 -11.40
C ASN A 53 2.58 2.33 -11.82
N GLY A 54 3.79 1.82 -11.65
CA GLY A 54 4.98 2.44 -12.21
C GLY A 54 4.89 2.40 -13.72
N LYS A 55 4.85 3.58 -14.36
CA LYS A 55 5.20 3.65 -15.79
C LYS A 55 6.65 3.22 -15.89
N GLY A 56 6.88 2.02 -16.43
CA GLY A 56 8.20 1.67 -16.96
C GLY A 56 8.56 2.75 -17.98
N ASN A 57 9.65 3.44 -17.72
CA ASN A 57 10.22 4.42 -18.64
C ASN A 57 11.09 3.69 -19.66
#